data_AF-A0A8C0GX56-F1
#
_entry.id   AF-A0A8C0GX56-F1
#
_cell.length_a   1.000
_cell.length_b   1.000
_cell.length_c   1.000
_cell.angle_alpha   90.00
_cell.angle_beta   90.00
_cell.angle_gamma   90.00
#
_symmetry.space_group_name_H-M   'P 1'
#
loop_
_entity.id
_entity.type
_entity.pdbx_description
1 polymer ?
#
loop_
_entity_poly.entity_id
_entity_poly.type
_entity_poly.pdbx_seq_one_letter_code
_entity_poly.pdbx_strand_id
1 'polypeptide(L)'
;MVGGVVAGSARRVTFEADENENITVVKGVRLSESVIDRMKEPSSSTARPQFQQRSASVNEEELKKRVTEELALEQARRETEAQKRFVCNQL
;
A
#
# COMPACT_ATOMS: atom_id res chain seq x y z
N MET A 1 -42.14 8.91 -31.70
CA MET A 1 -41.14 8.14 -30.94
C MET A 1 -40.96 8.80 -29.59
N VAL A 2 -41.47 8.19 -28.51
CA VAL A 2 -41.30 8.72 -27.15
C VAL A 2 -40.00 8.13 -26.60
N GLY A 3 -38.96 8.95 -26.52
CA GLY A 3 -37.73 8.62 -25.83
C GLY A 3 -37.87 8.95 -24.34
N GLY A 4 -38.30 7.98 -23.53
CA GLY A 4 -38.24 8.07 -22.09
C GLY A 4 -36.80 7.85 -21.62
N VAL A 5 -36.04 8.92 -21.39
CA VAL A 5 -34.80 8.85 -20.63
C VAL A 5 -35.13 8.44 -19.20
N VAL A 6 -34.76 7.22 -18.81
CA VAL A 6 -34.76 6.79 -17.42
C VAL A 6 -33.69 7.59 -16.68
N ALA A 7 -34.10 8.72 -16.10
CA ALA A 7 -33.26 9.49 -15.20
C ALA A 7 -33.01 8.63 -13.95
N GLY A 8 -31.91 7.88 -13.94
CA GLY A 8 -31.40 7.26 -12.73
C GLY A 8 -31.25 8.36 -11.69
N SER A 9 -32.02 8.26 -10.59
CA SER A 9 -32.06 9.25 -9.52
C SER A 9 -30.72 9.29 -8.78
N ALA A 10 -29.73 9.99 -9.34
CA ALA A 10 -28.50 10.33 -8.64
C ALA A 10 -28.83 11.41 -7.60
N ARG A 11 -28.86 11.03 -6.32
CA ARG A 11 -29.01 11.97 -5.20
C ARG A 11 -27.63 12.48 -4.79
N ARG A 12 -27.50 13.79 -4.62
CA ARG A 12 -26.26 14.43 -4.13
C ARG A 12 -26.10 14.12 -2.64
N VAL A 13 -24.91 13.69 -2.23
CA VAL A 13 -24.56 13.40 -0.83
C VAL A 13 -23.21 14.06 -0.49
N THR A 14 -23.01 14.35 0.79
CA THR A 14 -21.79 14.97 1.32
C THR A 14 -20.96 13.91 2.06
N PHE A 15 -19.65 13.92 1.86
CA PHE A 15 -18.70 12.98 2.45
C PHE A 15 -17.77 13.69 3.43
N GLU A 16 -17.45 13.02 4.54
CA GLU A 16 -16.47 13.46 5.54
C GLU A 16 -15.56 12.28 5.90
N ALA A 17 -14.30 12.57 6.21
CA ALA A 17 -13.36 11.57 6.70
C ALA A 17 -13.32 11.61 8.24
N ASP A 18 -13.32 10.44 8.88
CA ASP A 18 -13.12 10.32 10.32
C ASP A 18 -11.63 10.38 10.71
N GLU A 19 -11.35 10.26 12.01
CA GLU A 19 -9.98 10.32 12.58
C GLU A 19 -9.07 9.18 12.08
N ASN A 20 -9.66 8.11 11.54
CA ASN A 20 -8.95 6.98 10.95
C ASN A 20 -8.93 7.06 9.41
N GLU A 21 -9.24 8.24 8.84
CA GLU A 21 -9.30 8.55 7.40
C GLU A 21 -10.33 7.71 6.62
N ASN A 22 -11.29 7.08 7.29
CA ASN A 22 -12.35 6.37 6.58
C ASN A 22 -13.37 7.37 6.02
N ILE A 23 -13.72 7.23 4.73
CA ILE A 23 -14.75 8.05 4.10
C ILE A 23 -16.13 7.63 4.58
N THR A 24 -16.85 8.54 5.24
CA THR A 24 -18.21 8.33 5.74
C THR A 24 -19.20 9.30 5.08
N VAL A 25 -20.47 8.92 5.03
CA VAL A 25 -21.55 9.80 4.54
C VAL A 25 -22.14 10.55 5.73
N VAL A 26 -22.14 11.89 5.66
CA VAL A 26 -22.61 12.77 6.74
C VAL A 26 -24.09 12.51 7.04
N LYS A 27 -24.47 12.52 8.33
CA LYS A 27 -25.76 12.03 8.83
C LYS A 27 -26.94 12.78 8.22
N GLY A 28 -27.60 12.12 7.27
CA GLY A 28 -28.89 12.50 6.69
C GLY A 28 -29.54 11.37 5.91
N VAL A 29 -28.74 10.42 5.40
CA VAL A 29 -29.22 9.21 4.74
C VAL A 29 -28.39 8.02 5.20
N ARG A 30 -29.01 7.07 5.91
CA ARG A 30 -28.41 5.77 6.22
C ARG A 30 -28.72 4.84 5.04
N LEU A 31 -27.68 4.23 4.47
CA LEU A 31 -27.86 3.18 3.48
C LEU A 31 -28.40 1.93 4.17
N SER A 32 -29.19 1.12 3.44
CA SER A 32 -29.60 -0.19 3.96
C SER A 32 -28.40 -1.14 3.98
N GLU A 33 -28.43 -2.15 4.85
CA GLU A 33 -27.37 -3.18 4.91
C GLU A 33 -27.10 -3.80 3.52
N SER A 34 -28.16 -4.06 2.74
CA SER A 34 -28.02 -4.60 1.38
C SER A 34 -27.37 -3.64 0.37
N VAL A 35 -27.41 -2.33 0.60
CA VAL A 35 -26.67 -1.35 -0.22
C VAL A 35 -25.22 -1.25 0.27
N ILE A 36 -25.02 -1.28 1.59
CA ILE A 36 -23.69 -1.31 2.21
C ILE A 36 -22.93 -2.54 1.75
N ASP A 37 -23.51 -3.74 1.76
CA ASP A 37 -22.85 -4.98 1.33
C ASP A 37 -22.44 -5.00 -0.15
N ARG A 38 -23.11 -4.20 -1.01
CA ARG A 38 -22.76 -4.07 -2.43
C ARG A 38 -21.73 -2.99 -2.71
N MET A 39 -21.69 -1.96 -1.86
CA MET A 39 -20.67 -0.90 -1.91
C MET A 39 -19.40 -1.30 -1.15
N LYS A 40 -19.55 -2.17 -0.16
CA LYS A 40 -18.48 -2.94 0.47
C LYS A 40 -17.97 -3.92 -0.58
N GLU A 41 -17.07 -3.40 -1.40
CA GLU A 41 -16.19 -4.15 -2.27
C GLU A 41 -16.88 -5.12 -3.27
N PRO A 42 -17.28 -4.65 -4.47
CA PRO A 42 -17.29 -5.46 -5.68
C PRO A 42 -15.93 -5.36 -6.42
N SER A 43 -14.81 -5.34 -5.70
CA SER A 43 -13.47 -5.09 -6.29
C SER A 43 -12.83 -6.31 -6.96
N SER A 44 -13.61 -7.33 -7.34
CA SER A 44 -13.12 -8.44 -8.16
C SER A 44 -13.51 -8.35 -9.64
N SER A 45 -13.83 -7.15 -10.15
CA SER A 45 -13.99 -6.93 -11.59
C SER A 45 -13.13 -5.78 -12.12
N THR A 46 -11.90 -5.65 -11.64
CA THR A 46 -10.80 -5.36 -12.56
C THR A 46 -10.06 -6.65 -12.78
N ALA A 47 -10.27 -7.23 -13.96
CA ALA A 47 -9.30 -8.09 -14.59
C ALA A 47 -7.95 -7.37 -14.58
N ARG A 48 -7.14 -7.63 -13.54
CA ARG A 48 -5.69 -7.67 -13.68
C ARG A 48 -5.35 -9.15 -13.55
N PRO A 49 -4.57 -9.71 -14.49
CA PRO A 49 -4.21 -11.11 -14.45
C PRO A 49 -3.60 -11.41 -13.08
N GLN A 50 -3.77 -12.65 -12.63
CA GLN A 50 -2.95 -13.25 -11.58
C GLN A 50 -1.46 -13.08 -11.96
N PHE A 51 -0.88 -11.91 -11.69
CA PHE A 51 0.27 -11.89 -10.84
C PHE A 51 -0.34 -12.28 -9.49
N GLN A 52 -0.51 -13.58 -9.20
CA GLN A 52 0.60 -14.34 -8.65
C GLN A 52 1.48 -13.32 -7.95
N GLN A 53 0.93 -12.84 -6.82
CA GLN A 53 1.72 -12.31 -5.74
C GLN A 53 2.91 -13.23 -5.72
N ARG A 54 4.01 -12.71 -6.23
CA ARG A 54 5.30 -13.34 -6.15
C ARG A 54 5.65 -13.19 -4.68
N SER A 55 4.92 -13.89 -3.82
CA SER A 55 5.48 -14.55 -2.67
C SER A 55 6.49 -15.53 -3.26
N ALA A 56 7.60 -14.98 -3.78
CA ALA A 56 8.88 -15.55 -3.44
C ALA A 56 8.75 -15.72 -1.93
N SER A 57 8.56 -16.96 -1.49
CA SER A 57 8.65 -17.34 -0.11
C SER A 57 10.03 -16.86 0.33
N VAL A 58 10.12 -15.62 0.80
CA VAL A 58 11.38 -15.05 1.24
C VAL A 58 11.68 -15.82 2.51
N ASN A 59 12.61 -16.76 2.41
CA ASN A 59 13.04 -17.53 3.56
C ASN A 59 13.66 -16.53 4.54
N GLU A 60 13.06 -16.40 5.72
CA GLU A 60 13.49 -15.45 6.75
C GLU A 60 14.96 -15.68 7.13
N GLU A 61 15.44 -16.93 7.07
CA GLU A 61 16.84 -17.29 7.30
C GLU A 61 17.77 -16.70 6.22
N GLU A 62 17.40 -16.81 4.94
CA GLU A 62 18.20 -16.25 3.85
C GLU A 62 18.20 -14.72 3.90
N LEU A 63 17.06 -14.10 4.25
CA LEU A 63 16.95 -12.66 4.39
C LEU A 63 17.82 -12.14 5.55
N LYS A 64 17.75 -12.80 6.72
CA LYS A 64 18.61 -12.48 7.87
C LYS A 64 20.10 -12.64 7.52
N LYS A 65 20.44 -13.69 6.77
CA LYS A 65 21.82 -13.93 6.30
C LYS A 65 22.31 -12.81 5.39
N ARG A 66 21.50 -12.42 4.38
CA ARG A 66 21.84 -11.32 3.45
C ARG A 66 22.06 -9.99 4.18
N VAL A 67 21.20 -9.64 5.12
CA VAL A 67 21.34 -8.39 5.91
C VAL A 67 22.64 -8.39 6.72
N THR A 68 22.95 -9.51 7.38
CA THR A 68 24.16 -9.62 8.21
C THR A 68 25.44 -9.55 7.37
N GLU A 69 25.47 -10.24 6.23
CA GLU A 69 26.59 -10.25 5.31
C GLU A 69 26.86 -8.87 4.71
N GLU A 70 25.80 -8.17 4.29
CA GLU A 70 25.93 -6.83 3.73
C GLU A 70 26.45 -5.83 4.77
N LEU A 71 25.92 -5.91 6.01
CA LEU A 71 26.35 -5.07 7.11
C LEU A 71 27.84 -5.31 7.47
N ALA A 72 28.29 -6.57 7.46
CA ALA A 72 29.69 -6.91 7.73
C ALA A 72 30.64 -6.35 6.66
N LEU A 73 30.25 -6.43 5.38
CA LEU A 73 31.02 -5.88 4.27
C LEU A 73 31.10 -4.34 4.33
N GLU A 74 29.99 -3.67 4.63
CA GLU A 74 29.95 -2.21 4.80
C GLU A 74 30.85 -1.77 5.97
N GLN A 75 30.82 -2.51 7.09
CA GLN A 75 31.64 -2.22 8.26
C GLN A 75 33.14 -2.37 7.96
N ALA A 76 33.56 -3.45 7.28
CA ALA A 76 34.95 -3.64 6.88
C ALA A 76 35.44 -2.54 5.91
N ARG A 77 34.57 -2.10 4.98
CA ARG A 77 34.88 -0.98 4.07
C ARG A 77 35.09 0.31 4.86
N ARG A 78 34.22 0.58 5.84
CA ARG A 78 34.29 1.78 6.69
C ARG A 78 35.53 1.79 7.57
N GLU A 79 35.90 0.65 8.14
CA GLU A 79 37.15 0.50 8.93
C GLU A 79 38.39 0.71 8.06
N THR A 80 38.40 0.15 6.84
CA THR A 80 39.49 0.38 5.88
C THR A 80 39.59 1.85 5.49
N GLU A 81 38.45 2.52 5.25
CA GLU A 81 38.44 3.95 4.95
C GLU A 81 38.91 4.78 6.14
N ALA A 82 38.47 4.46 7.36
CA ALA A 82 38.91 5.12 8.59
C ALA A 82 40.42 4.95 8.80
N GLN A 83 40.96 3.76 8.53
CA GLN A 83 42.39 3.49 8.64
C GLN A 83 43.19 4.24 7.56
N LYS A 84 42.70 4.30 6.32
CA LYS A 84 43.29 5.14 5.27
C LYS A 84 43.27 6.62 5.66
N ARG A 85 42.15 7.12 6.21
CA ARG A 85 42.04 8.49 6.72
C ARG A 85 43.04 8.75 7.85
N PHE A 86 43.20 7.80 8.77
CA PHE A 86 44.19 7.89 9.84
C PHE A 86 45.62 7.96 9.29
N VAL A 87 45.96 7.11 8.33
CA VAL A 87 47.28 7.10 7.68
C VAL A 87 47.51 8.39 6.88
N CYS A 88 46.53 8.87 6.11
CA CYS A 88 46.65 10.11 5.34
C CYS A 88 46.71 11.38 6.20
N ASN A 89 46.19 11.38 7.43
CA ASN A 89 46.32 12.50 8.36
C ASN A 89 47.63 12.49 9.17
N GLN A 90 48.44 11.43 9.03
CA GLN A 90 49.70 11.26 9.74
C GLN A 90 50.94 11.43 8.84
N LEU A 91 50.72 11.74 7.56
CA LEU A 91 51.70 12.18 6.57
C LEU A 91 51.49 13.66 6.25
#